data_AF-A0A7J7KPQ5-F1
#
_entry.id   AF-A0A7J7KPQ5-F1
#
_cell.length_a   1.000
_cell.length_b   1.000
_cell.length_c   1.000
_cell.angle_alpha   90.00
_cell.angle_beta   90.00
_cell.angle_gamma   90.00
#
_symmetry.space_group_name_H-M   'P 1'
#
loop_
_entity.id
_entity.type
_entity.pdbx_description
1 polymer ?
#
loop_
_entity_poly.entity_id
_entity_poly.type
_entity_poly.pdbx_seq_one_letter_code
_entity_poly.pdbx_strand_id
1 'polypeptide(L)'
;MGDDEEVAALVVDNGSGMCKAGFAGDDAPRAVFPSIVGRPRHQIKIIAPPERKYSVWIGGSILASLSTFQQMWISKAEYDESGPSIVHRKCF
;
A
#
# COMPACT_ATOMS: atom_id res chain seq x y z
N MET A 1 -38.69 24.82 19.70
CA MET A 1 -37.25 24.55 19.85
C MET A 1 -37.04 23.21 19.20
N GLY A 2 -36.68 23.21 17.92
CA GLY A 2 -36.32 21.97 17.23
C GLY A 2 -34.91 21.62 17.67
N ASP A 3 -34.69 20.37 18.03
CA ASP A 3 -33.37 19.85 18.34
C ASP A 3 -32.47 20.11 17.13
N ASP A 4 -31.45 20.96 17.29
CA ASP A 4 -30.33 21.04 16.35
C ASP A 4 -29.62 19.69 16.42
N GLU A 5 -30.07 18.74 15.61
CA GLU A 5 -29.44 17.44 15.47
C GLU A 5 -28.01 17.69 15.00
N GLU A 6 -27.03 17.44 15.88
CA GLU A 6 -25.63 17.68 15.59
C GLU A 6 -25.21 16.83 14.38
N VAL A 7 -25.13 17.47 13.21
CA VAL A 7 -24.78 16.78 11.96
C VAL A 7 -23.29 16.49 11.97
N ALA A 8 -22.92 15.29 12.39
CA ALA A 8 -21.56 14.79 12.27
C ALA A 8 -21.32 14.21 10.86
N ALA A 9 -20.22 14.63 10.22
CA ALA A 9 -19.86 14.14 8.89
C ALA A 9 -19.42 12.68 8.93
N LEU A 10 -19.90 11.86 7.99
CA LEU A 10 -19.39 10.50 7.77
C LEU A 10 -18.03 10.59 7.05
N VAL A 11 -17.01 10.02 7.66
CA VAL A 11 -15.67 9.87 7.07
C VAL A 11 -15.55 8.45 6.52
N VAL A 12 -15.19 8.33 5.24
CA VAL A 12 -14.93 7.04 4.57
C VAL A 12 -13.51 7.03 4.02
N ASP A 13 -12.68 6.15 4.56
CA ASP A 13 -11.32 5.85 4.07
C ASP A 13 -11.37 4.60 3.18
N ASN A 14 -11.08 4.76 1.89
CA ASN A 14 -11.04 3.66 0.92
C ASN A 14 -9.61 3.16 0.74
N GLY A 15 -9.20 2.20 1.58
CA GLY A 15 -7.92 1.51 1.44
C GLY A 15 -8.00 0.35 0.43
N SER A 16 -6.86 -0.03 -0.16
CA SER A 16 -6.79 -1.17 -1.10
C SER A 16 -7.04 -2.56 -0.48
N GLY A 17 -6.97 -2.67 0.86
CA GLY A 17 -7.26 -3.91 1.58
C GLY A 17 -8.43 -3.80 2.56
N MET A 18 -8.61 -2.63 3.19
CA MET A 18 -9.66 -2.38 4.17
C MET A 18 -10.24 -0.99 3.96
N CYS A 19 -11.56 -0.91 3.88
CA CYS A 19 -12.33 0.31 4.01
C CYS A 19 -12.63 0.56 5.49
N LYS A 20 -12.61 1.83 5.88
CA LYS A 20 -12.95 2.26 7.24
C LYS A 20 -14.01 3.35 7.18
N ALA A 21 -14.94 3.32 8.12
CA ALA A 21 -15.98 4.33 8.24
C ALA A 21 -16.21 4.72 9.70
N GLY A 22 -16.46 6.01 9.95
CA GLY A 22 -16.74 6.58 11.26
C GLY A 22 -17.25 8.01 11.13
N PHE A 23 -17.61 8.65 12.25
CA PHE A 23 -18.01 10.05 12.25
C PHE A 23 -16.82 10.96 12.57
N ALA A 24 -16.84 12.17 12.02
CA ALA A 24 -15.85 13.19 12.36
C ALA A 24 -15.89 13.46 13.88
N GLY A 25 -14.74 13.36 14.54
CA GLY A 25 -14.61 13.49 16.00
C GLY A 25 -14.47 12.17 16.77
N ASP A 26 -14.74 11.02 16.14
CA ASP A 26 -14.49 9.72 16.76
C ASP A 26 -12.97 9.47 16.97
N ASP A 27 -12.62 8.85 18.11
CA ASP A 27 -11.24 8.43 18.41
C ASP A 27 -10.73 7.29 17.50
N ALA A 28 -11.65 6.54 16.88
CA ALA A 28 -11.36 5.38 16.04
C ALA A 28 -12.50 5.10 15.04
N PRO A 29 -12.23 4.44 13.90
CA PRO A 29 -13.28 4.06 12.95
C PRO A 29 -14.30 3.11 13.61
N ARG A 30 -15.58 3.37 13.40
CA ARG A 30 -16.68 2.53 13.91
C ARG A 30 -16.85 1.23 13.11
N ALA A 31 -16.42 1.23 11.85
CA ALA A 31 -16.41 0.05 11.00
C ALA A 31 -15.08 -0.09 10.27
N VAL A 32 -14.55 -1.31 10.22
CA VAL A 32 -13.42 -1.71 9.38
C VAL A 32 -13.84 -2.97 8.63
N PHE A 33 -13.83 -2.92 7.30
CA PHE A 33 -14.28 -4.03 6.47
C PHE A 33 -13.38 -4.20 5.24
N PRO A 34 -13.25 -5.43 4.71
CA PRO A 34 -12.46 -5.66 3.51
C PRO A 34 -12.97 -4.87 2.32
N SER A 35 -12.06 -4.33 1.51
CA SER A 35 -12.39 -3.63 0.26
C SER A 35 -12.71 -4.63 -0.87
N ILE A 36 -13.68 -5.51 -0.64
CA ILE A 36 -14.08 -6.56 -1.59
C ILE A 36 -15.29 -6.07 -2.39
N VAL A 37 -15.16 -6.05 -3.72
CA VAL A 37 -16.28 -5.85 -4.63
C VAL A 37 -16.87 -7.23 -4.98
N GLY A 38 -18.13 -7.47 -4.59
CA GLY A 38 -18.86 -8.71 -4.89
C GLY A 38 -18.81 -9.77 -3.78
N ARG A 39 -19.43 -10.93 -4.05
CA ARG A 39 -19.44 -12.09 -3.14
C ARG A 39 -18.42 -13.13 -3.59
N PRO A 40 -17.37 -13.42 -2.79
CA PRO A 40 -16.43 -14.47 -3.12
C PRO A 40 -17.14 -15.82 -3.26
N ARG A 41 -16.91 -16.55 -4.36
CA ARG A 41 -17.38 -17.93 -4.53
C ARG A 41 -16.65 -18.93 -3.61
N HIS A 42 -15.46 -18.57 -3.14
CA HIS A 42 -14.62 -19.36 -2.24
C HIS A 42 -14.18 -18.49 -1.07
N GLN A 43 -13.88 -19.08 0.09
CA GLN A 43 -13.28 -18.32 1.19
C GLN A 43 -11.89 -17.80 0.80
N ILE A 44 -11.73 -16.47 0.80
CA ILE A 44 -10.47 -15.80 0.51
C ILE A 44 -9.85 -15.37 1.83
N LYS A 45 -8.64 -15.85 2.12
CA LYS A 45 -7.85 -15.38 3.28
C LYS A 45 -7.04 -14.15 2.89
N ILE A 46 -7.48 -12.97 3.32
CA ILE A 46 -6.72 -11.72 3.15
C ILE A 46 -5.71 -11.61 4.29
N ILE A 47 -4.41 -11.56 3.95
CA ILE A 47 -3.33 -11.35 4.91
C ILE A 47 -2.86 -9.89 4.81
N ALA A 48 -3.06 -9.16 5.90
CA ALA A 48 -2.63 -7.77 6.05
C ALA A 48 -1.80 -7.62 7.33
N PRO A 49 -0.50 -7.96 7.27
CA PRO A 49 0.36 -7.82 8.44
C PRO A 49 0.51 -6.34 8.84
N PRO A 50 0.54 -6.00 10.14
CA PRO A 50 0.78 -4.63 10.62
C PRO A 50 2.07 -4.00 10.05
N GLU A 51 3.10 -4.81 9.83
CA GLU A 51 4.39 -4.44 9.25
C GLU A 51 4.35 -4.19 7.74
N ARG A 52 3.17 -4.32 7.08
CA ARG A 52 2.98 -4.02 5.66
C ARG A 52 3.53 -2.65 5.25
N LYS A 53 3.46 -1.66 6.14
CA LYS A 53 4.04 -0.32 5.92
C LYS A 53 5.53 -0.36 5.54
N TYR A 54 6.25 -1.42 5.91
CA TYR A 54 7.66 -1.62 5.60
C TYR A 54 7.90 -2.71 4.55
N SER A 55 6.87 -3.42 4.07
CA SER A 55 7.06 -4.56 3.16
C SER A 55 7.74 -4.20 1.85
N VAL A 56 7.47 -3.02 1.27
CA VAL A 56 8.15 -2.55 0.05
C VAL A 56 9.65 -2.37 0.30
N TRP A 57 9.99 -1.74 1.44
CA TRP A 57 11.38 -1.52 1.82
C TRP A 57 12.12 -2.84 2.12
N ILE A 58 11.49 -3.74 2.88
CA ILE A 58 12.04 -5.05 3.22
C ILE A 58 12.26 -5.87 1.94
N GLY A 59 11.28 -5.91 1.04
CA GLY A 59 11.40 -6.60 -0.24
C GLY A 59 12.55 -6.05 -1.10
N GLY A 60 12.66 -4.72 -1.19
CA GLY A 60 13.79 -4.07 -1.88
C GLY A 60 15.14 -4.38 -1.24
N SER A 61 15.22 -4.35 0.10
CA SER A 61 16.45 -4.64 0.85
C SER A 61 16.89 -6.10 0.68
N ILE A 62 15.95 -7.04 0.71
CA ILE A 62 16.23 -8.46 0.44
C ILE A 62 16.77 -8.61 -0.98
N LEU A 63 16.04 -8.12 -2.00
CA LEU A 63 16.45 -8.22 -3.40
C LEU A 63 17.84 -7.60 -3.64
N ALA A 64 18.08 -6.40 -3.13
CA ALA A 64 19.36 -5.72 -3.23
C ALA A 64 20.50 -6.41 -2.44
N SER A 65 20.21 -7.40 -1.59
CA SER A 65 21.23 -8.17 -0.86
C SER A 65 21.51 -9.53 -1.49
N LEU A 66 20.70 -9.99 -2.45
CA LEU A 66 20.90 -11.28 -3.10
C LEU A 66 22.07 -11.21 -4.09
N SER A 67 23.02 -12.14 -3.98
CA SER A 67 24.15 -12.26 -4.92
C SER A 67 23.68 -12.46 -6.36
N THR A 68 22.61 -13.22 -6.56
CA THR A 68 21.97 -13.44 -7.86
C THR A 68 21.38 -12.17 -8.48
N PHE A 69 21.13 -11.14 -7.66
CA PHE A 69 20.54 -9.89 -8.10
C PHE A 69 21.58 -8.77 -8.31
N GLN A 70 22.85 -9.02 -7.99
CA GLN A 70 23.94 -8.03 -8.19
C GLN A 70 24.12 -7.65 -9.65
N GLN A 71 23.89 -8.59 -10.59
CA GLN A 71 24.00 -8.33 -12.03
C GLN A 71 22.93 -7.35 -12.54
N MET A 72 21.82 -7.21 -11.80
CA MET A 72 20.72 -6.29 -12.15
C MET A 72 20.97 -4.86 -11.67
N TRP A 73 22.03 -4.61 -10.89
CA TRP A 73 22.31 -3.27 -10.41
C TRP A 73 22.77 -2.36 -11.54
N ILE A 74 22.48 -1.08 -11.39
CA ILE A 74 23.04 -0.02 -12.21
C ILE A 74 24.08 0.68 -11.34
N SER A 75 25.35 0.50 -11.69
CA SER A 75 26.44 1.18 -11.02
C SER A 75 26.49 2.66 -11.43
N LYS A 76 27.17 3.47 -10.61
CA LYS A 76 27.36 4.88 -10.92
C LYS A 76 28.07 5.09 -12.26
N ALA A 77 29.11 4.31 -12.55
CA ALA A 77 29.85 4.43 -13.80
C ALA A 77 28.98 4.17 -15.03
N GLU A 78 28.15 3.13 -14.97
CA GLU A 78 27.22 2.82 -16.07
C GLU A 78 26.16 3.91 -16.26
N TYR A 79 25.70 4.51 -15.15
CA TYR A 79 24.76 5.64 -15.21
C TYR A 79 25.41 6.90 -15.77
N ASP A 80 26.63 7.22 -15.35
CA ASP A 80 27.38 8.39 -15.84
C ASP A 80 27.68 8.27 -17.36
N GLU A 81 27.85 7.04 -17.87
CA GLU A 81 28.09 6.77 -19.29
C GLU A 81 26.81 6.77 -20.15
N SER A 82 25.77 6.06 -19.70
CA SER A 82 24.55 5.83 -20.51
C SER A 82 23.40 6.80 -20.18
N GLY A 83 23.56 7.59 -19.12
CA GLY A 83 22.51 8.45 -18.58
C GLY A 83 21.25 7.67 -18.16
N PRO A 84 20.10 8.34 -18.05
CA PRO A 84 18.84 7.73 -17.61
C PRO A 84 18.36 6.56 -18.49
N SER A 85 18.80 6.50 -19.76
CA SER A 85 18.38 5.47 -20.72
C SER A 85 18.70 4.04 -20.26
N ILE A 86 19.72 3.86 -19.41
CA ILE A 86 20.14 2.56 -18.91
C ILE A 86 19.05 1.84 -18.10
N VAL A 87 18.15 2.59 -17.47
CA VAL A 87 17.01 2.01 -16.74
C VAL A 87 16.11 1.21 -17.67
N HIS A 88 15.85 1.71 -18.88
CA HIS A 88 15.04 1.00 -19.87
C HIS A 88 15.73 -0.23 -20.45
N ARG A 89 17.07 -0.29 -20.39
CA ARG A 89 17.84 -1.43 -20.90
C ARG A 89 18.00 -2.56 -19.88
N LYS A 90 18.05 -2.22 -18.58
CA LYS A 90 18.33 -3.18 -17.49
C LYS A 90 17.09 -3.57 -16.68
N CYS A 91 16.05 -2.75 -16.66
CA CYS A 91 14.90 -2.96 -15.78
C CYS A 91 13.59 -3.35 -16.51
N PHE A 92 13.56 -3.29 -17.84
CA PHE A 92 12.41 -3.63 -18.68
C PHE A 92 12.86 -4.42 -19.90
#